data_AF-A0A1V4HS58-F1
#
_entry.id   AF-A0A1V4HS58-F1
#
_cell.length_a   1.000
_cell.length_b   1.000
_cell.length_c   1.000
_cell.angle_alpha   90.00
_cell.angle_beta   90.00
_cell.angle_gamma   90.00
#
_symmetry.space_group_name_H-M   'P 1'
#
loop_
_entity.id
_entity.type
_entity.pdbx_description
1 polymer ?
#
loop_
_entity_poly.entity_id
_entity_poly.type
_entity_poly.pdbx_seq_one_letter_code
_entity_poly.pdbx_strand_id
1 'polypeptide(L)'
;MVIQKKESNEKIYKPCSSCGTPKTLDQFYVSTNPIDSHKRVSICKKCVSDNVDVSRIQSVKDMLLQLNKPFIQHQWDSSVSEGENRNKNPWGMYIKSIYLNYRDLTWKDSDDAIHLNKNNKEQIIPNSHFSSDDTQRKLNVSYDLSQLKSKYGYGYPDDEYYLFEDKYQQLKTSFQLLTTMHEEYFREFCVNKVKETLAKAKGNFKEAKEWAAMVKDVAEAGKLKPSQMSKADLSGGLDTFGQLARMVEENHEIMPLLPHFTEQPKDKVDVTLWCFINYVRDLKGLPECEYKEIYAFYDKKKQDYESQMSDSSFGNEEDDVSG
;
A
#
# COMPACT_ATOMS: atom_id res chain seq x y z
N MET A 1 0.83 -50.14 41.46
CA MET A 1 1.53 -49.93 40.17
C MET A 1 0.66 -50.46 39.05
N VAL A 2 -0.16 -49.61 38.43
CA VAL A 2 -0.97 -49.99 37.28
C VAL A 2 -0.25 -49.50 36.04
N ILE A 3 0.29 -50.45 35.28
CA ILE A 3 0.96 -50.24 34.00
C ILE A 3 -0.11 -49.76 33.01
N GLN A 4 -0.08 -48.48 32.65
CA GLN A 4 -0.86 -47.97 31.53
C GLN A 4 -0.28 -48.55 30.24
N LYS A 5 -0.97 -49.53 29.66
CA LYS A 5 -0.76 -50.00 28.30
C LYS A 5 -0.98 -48.82 27.35
N LYS A 6 0.08 -48.39 26.66
CA LYS A 6 -0.01 -47.53 25.47
C LYS A 6 -1.01 -48.14 24.50
N GLU A 7 -2.12 -47.46 24.25
CA GLU A 7 -3.02 -47.77 23.15
C GLU A 7 -2.23 -47.74 21.84
N SER A 8 -2.27 -48.86 21.12
CA SER A 8 -1.65 -49.00 19.80
C SER A 8 -2.34 -48.04 18.84
N ASN A 9 -1.60 -47.05 18.35
CA ASN A 9 -2.05 -46.05 17.38
C ASN A 9 -2.32 -46.75 16.03
N GLU A 10 -3.53 -47.27 15.86
CA GLU A 10 -3.93 -48.02 14.67
C GLU A 10 -3.90 -47.07 13.46
N LYS A 11 -3.08 -47.42 12.46
CA LYS A 11 -2.90 -46.55 11.29
C LYS A 11 -4.15 -46.61 10.42
N ILE A 12 -4.88 -45.51 10.36
CA ILE A 12 -6.02 -45.34 9.48
C ILE A 12 -5.53 -45.15 8.04
N TYR A 13 -6.11 -45.90 7.10
CA TYR A 13 -5.82 -45.82 5.66
C TYR A 13 -7.00 -45.21 4.90
N LYS A 14 -6.70 -44.35 3.92
CA LYS A 14 -7.66 -43.69 3.03
C LYS A 14 -7.24 -43.93 1.56
N PRO A 15 -8.17 -44.27 0.65
CA PRO A 15 -7.86 -44.38 -0.78
C PRO A 15 -7.66 -43.00 -1.42
N CYS A 16 -6.69 -42.88 -2.32
CA CYS A 16 -6.48 -41.68 -3.12
C CYS A 16 -7.46 -41.64 -4.30
N SER A 17 -8.16 -40.51 -4.52
CA SER A 17 -9.10 -40.35 -5.64
C SER A 17 -8.45 -40.31 -7.02
N SER A 18 -7.13 -40.04 -7.10
CA SER A 18 -6.39 -40.00 -8.37
C SER A 18 -5.77 -41.36 -8.75
N CYS A 19 -5.16 -42.09 -7.79
CA CYS A 19 -4.45 -43.35 -8.06
C CYS A 19 -5.08 -44.60 -7.45
N GLY A 20 -6.17 -44.46 -6.69
CA GLY A 20 -6.88 -45.58 -6.04
C GLY A 20 -6.16 -46.25 -4.88
N THR A 21 -4.84 -46.07 -4.74
CA THR A 21 -4.07 -46.79 -3.71
C THR A 21 -4.42 -46.32 -2.28
N PRO A 22 -4.66 -47.25 -1.33
CA PRO A 22 -4.86 -46.92 0.07
C PRO A 22 -3.54 -46.44 0.68
N LYS A 23 -3.56 -45.27 1.32
CA LYS A 23 -2.40 -44.65 1.97
C LYS A 23 -2.77 -44.17 3.37
N THR A 24 -1.77 -44.05 4.23
CA THR A 24 -1.94 -43.49 5.57
C THR A 24 -2.30 -42.01 5.51
N LEU A 25 -3.00 -41.49 6.53
CA LEU A 25 -3.52 -40.10 6.55
C LEU A 25 -2.44 -39.00 6.43
N ASP A 26 -1.18 -39.28 6.77
CA ASP A 26 -0.04 -38.36 6.62
C ASP A 26 0.37 -38.14 5.15
N GLN A 27 -0.03 -39.05 4.25
CA GLN A 27 0.22 -38.96 2.82
C GLN A 27 -0.76 -38.02 2.10
N PHE A 28 -1.68 -37.39 2.84
CA PHE A 28 -2.64 -36.42 2.34
C PHE A 28 -2.40 -35.07 3.02
N TYR A 29 -2.68 -33.97 2.31
CA TYR A 29 -2.64 -32.64 2.91
C TYR A 29 -3.81 -32.41 3.87
N VAL A 30 -3.61 -31.54 4.85
CA VAL A 30 -4.68 -31.11 5.78
C VAL A 30 -5.71 -30.32 4.97
N SER A 31 -6.98 -30.67 5.10
CA SER A 31 -8.04 -29.87 4.47
C SER A 31 -8.65 -28.88 5.46
N THR A 32 -9.01 -27.71 4.94
CA THR A 32 -9.81 -26.70 5.64
C THR A 32 -11.31 -26.87 5.37
N ASN A 33 -11.70 -27.73 4.43
CA ASN A 33 -13.11 -27.98 4.09
C ASN A 33 -13.75 -28.95 5.11
N PRO A 34 -14.85 -28.58 5.77
CA PRO A 34 -15.54 -29.44 6.74
C PRO A 34 -16.05 -30.77 6.17
N ILE A 35 -16.28 -30.84 4.85
CA ILE A 35 -16.85 -32.02 4.17
C ILE A 35 -15.78 -33.11 3.94
N ASP A 36 -14.49 -32.75 3.98
CA ASP A 36 -13.42 -33.70 3.70
C ASP A 36 -13.25 -34.74 4.81
N SER A 37 -13.34 -36.02 4.43
CA SER A 37 -13.16 -37.15 5.35
C SER A 37 -11.80 -37.07 6.06
N HIS A 38 -11.83 -37.21 7.38
CA HIS A 38 -10.65 -37.15 8.26
C HIS A 38 -9.88 -35.82 8.22
N LYS A 39 -10.50 -34.69 7.81
CA LYS A 39 -9.82 -33.38 7.65
C LYS A 39 -8.59 -33.46 6.73
N ARG A 40 -8.68 -34.32 5.71
CA ARG A 40 -7.62 -34.59 4.74
C ARG A 40 -8.21 -34.54 3.35
N VAL A 41 -7.49 -33.93 2.41
CA VAL A 41 -7.90 -33.94 0.99
C VAL A 41 -7.97 -35.38 0.46
N SER A 42 -8.71 -35.58 -0.63
CA SER A 42 -8.93 -36.91 -1.22
C SER A 42 -7.80 -37.38 -2.16
N ILE A 43 -6.91 -36.47 -2.57
CA ILE A 43 -5.76 -36.77 -3.44
C ILE A 43 -4.47 -36.82 -2.60
N CYS A 44 -3.65 -37.86 -2.79
CA CYS A 44 -2.39 -38.00 -2.05
C CYS A 44 -1.31 -37.01 -2.53
N LYS A 45 -0.36 -36.68 -1.66
CA LYS A 45 0.75 -35.74 -1.91
C LYS A 45 1.55 -36.06 -3.17
N LYS A 46 1.79 -37.35 -3.43
CA LYS A 46 2.50 -37.81 -4.63
C LYS A 46 1.72 -37.47 -5.90
N CYS A 47 0.44 -37.84 -5.97
CA CYS A 47 -0.41 -37.52 -7.12
C CYS A 47 -0.56 -36.01 -7.31
N VAL A 48 -0.65 -35.22 -6.23
CA VAL A 48 -0.64 -33.76 -6.34
C VAL A 48 0.66 -33.29 -7.00
N SER A 49 1.82 -33.73 -6.50
CA SER A 49 3.12 -33.35 -7.05
C SER A 49 3.33 -33.79 -8.50
N ASP A 50 2.80 -34.95 -8.89
CA ASP A 50 2.95 -35.50 -10.25
C ASP A 50 2.06 -34.77 -11.28
N ASN A 51 0.96 -34.15 -10.83
CA ASN A 51 0.02 -33.42 -11.69
C ASN A 51 0.29 -31.90 -11.75
N VAL A 52 1.27 -31.39 -11.00
CA VAL A 52 1.64 -29.97 -11.03
C VAL A 52 2.81 -29.77 -11.99
N ASP A 53 2.56 -29.04 -13.06
CA ASP A 53 3.60 -28.52 -13.94
C ASP A 53 4.16 -27.21 -13.37
N VAL A 54 5.32 -27.29 -12.71
CA VAL A 54 5.97 -26.13 -12.08
C VAL A 54 6.46 -25.08 -13.09
N SER A 55 6.65 -25.45 -14.36
CA SER A 55 7.03 -24.49 -15.41
C SER A 55 5.86 -23.60 -15.82
N ARG A 56 4.62 -24.03 -15.52
CA ARG A 56 3.39 -23.36 -15.92
C ARG A 56 2.66 -22.88 -14.69
N ILE A 57 2.80 -21.60 -14.38
CA ILE A 57 2.22 -20.99 -13.17
C ILE A 57 0.71 -21.25 -13.02
N GLN A 58 -0.02 -21.34 -14.13
CA GLN A 58 -1.44 -21.67 -14.10
C GLN A 58 -1.71 -23.07 -13.52
N SER A 59 -0.88 -24.07 -13.83
CA SER A 59 -1.02 -25.42 -13.27
C SER A 59 -0.84 -25.44 -11.74
N VAL A 60 0.08 -24.61 -11.23
CA VAL A 60 0.29 -24.40 -9.79
C VAL A 60 -0.95 -23.76 -9.16
N LYS A 61 -1.48 -22.69 -9.77
CA LYS A 61 -2.69 -21.98 -9.32
C LYS A 61 -3.91 -22.91 -9.31
N ASP A 62 -4.14 -23.68 -10.37
CA ASP A 62 -5.26 -24.61 -10.50
C ASP A 62 -5.21 -25.69 -9.41
N MET A 63 -4.02 -26.20 -9.08
CA MET A 63 -3.85 -27.17 -8.01
C MET A 63 -4.09 -26.56 -6.62
N LEU A 64 -3.60 -25.34 -6.37
CA LEU A 64 -3.84 -24.63 -5.10
C LEU A 64 -5.32 -24.32 -4.89
N LEU A 65 -6.03 -23.94 -5.95
CA LEU A 65 -7.49 -23.77 -5.94
C LEU A 65 -8.19 -25.07 -5.52
N GLN A 66 -7.81 -26.22 -6.09
CA GLN A 66 -8.36 -27.52 -5.72
C GLN A 66 -8.07 -27.89 -4.26
N LEU A 67 -6.91 -27.50 -3.73
CA LEU A 67 -6.54 -27.70 -2.32
C LEU A 67 -7.10 -26.63 -1.38
N ASN A 68 -7.81 -25.64 -1.92
CA ASN A 68 -8.27 -24.44 -1.24
C ASN A 68 -7.15 -23.79 -0.39
N LYS A 69 -6.00 -23.53 -1.02
CA LYS A 69 -4.84 -22.87 -0.42
C LYS A 69 -4.49 -21.60 -1.19
N PRO A 70 -3.96 -20.56 -0.54
CA PRO A 70 -3.67 -19.30 -1.22
C PRO A 70 -2.53 -19.46 -2.22
N PHE A 71 -2.60 -18.71 -3.31
CA PHE A 71 -1.45 -18.38 -4.13
C PHE A 71 -0.87 -17.03 -3.70
N ILE A 72 0.33 -17.09 -3.11
CA ILE A 72 1.16 -15.94 -2.72
C ILE A 72 2.38 -15.89 -3.65
N GLN A 73 2.49 -14.84 -4.45
CA GLN A 73 3.49 -14.71 -5.52
C GLN A 73 4.91 -14.63 -4.96
N HIS A 74 5.17 -13.76 -3.97
CA HIS A 74 6.52 -13.62 -3.40
C HIS A 74 7.04 -14.95 -2.80
N GLN A 75 6.14 -15.74 -2.21
CA GLN A 75 6.49 -17.03 -1.61
C GLN A 75 6.78 -18.10 -2.68
N TRP A 76 6.09 -18.01 -3.83
CA TRP A 76 6.34 -18.88 -4.97
C TRP A 76 7.70 -18.58 -5.58
N ASP A 77 8.00 -17.31 -5.85
CA ASP A 77 9.27 -16.87 -6.43
C ASP A 77 10.46 -17.29 -5.54
N SER A 78 10.33 -17.10 -4.22
CA SER A 78 11.31 -17.58 -3.24
C SER A 78 11.53 -19.10 -3.30
N SER A 79 10.46 -19.88 -3.50
CA SER A 79 10.53 -21.34 -3.59
C SER A 79 11.16 -21.81 -4.90
N VAL A 80 10.94 -21.09 -6.01
CA VAL A 80 11.60 -21.35 -7.29
C VAL A 80 13.09 -21.10 -7.17
N SER A 81 13.51 -19.93 -6.67
CA SER A 81 14.94 -19.61 -6.50
C SER A 81 15.66 -20.56 -5.55
N GLU A 82 15.02 -20.95 -4.43
CA GLU A 82 15.63 -21.92 -3.50
C GLU A 82 15.64 -23.34 -4.10
N GLY A 83 14.64 -23.70 -4.88
CA GLY A 83 14.55 -24.97 -5.61
C GLY A 83 15.65 -25.14 -6.65
N GLU A 84 15.93 -24.08 -7.42
CA GLU A 84 17.05 -24.02 -8.37
C GLU A 84 18.40 -24.21 -7.66
N ASN A 85 18.61 -23.50 -6.56
CA ASN A 85 19.86 -23.57 -5.79
C ASN A 85 20.10 -24.95 -5.13
N ARG A 86 19.03 -25.64 -4.71
CA ARG A 86 19.10 -26.91 -3.97
C ARG A 86 18.76 -28.14 -4.82
N ASN A 87 18.49 -27.96 -6.11
CA ASN A 87 17.99 -28.98 -7.02
C ASN A 87 16.78 -29.76 -6.45
N LYS A 88 15.80 -29.02 -5.91
CA LYS A 88 14.58 -29.56 -5.31
C LYS A 88 13.35 -29.04 -6.02
N ASN A 89 12.26 -29.81 -5.98
CA ASN A 89 11.00 -29.42 -6.60
C ASN A 89 10.41 -28.16 -5.91
N PRO A 90 10.24 -27.03 -6.64
CA PRO A 90 9.69 -25.79 -6.10
C PRO A 90 8.30 -25.97 -5.46
N TRP A 91 7.45 -26.82 -6.03
CA TRP A 91 6.12 -27.12 -5.49
C TRP A 91 6.17 -27.63 -4.05
N GLY A 92 7.07 -28.59 -3.78
CA GLY A 92 7.19 -29.20 -2.46
C GLY A 92 7.66 -28.22 -1.39
N MET A 93 8.50 -27.26 -1.78
CA MET A 93 9.02 -26.21 -0.91
C MET A 93 7.95 -25.16 -0.63
N TYR A 94 7.28 -24.72 -1.69
CA TYR A 94 6.18 -23.78 -1.63
C TYR A 94 5.05 -24.27 -0.74
N ILE A 95 4.49 -25.45 -1.06
CA ILE A 95 3.33 -26.00 -0.36
C ILE A 95 3.66 -26.24 1.11
N LYS A 96 4.91 -26.60 1.44
CA LYS A 96 5.37 -26.72 2.83
C LYS A 96 5.31 -25.37 3.55
N SER A 97 5.79 -24.28 2.93
CA SER A 97 5.69 -22.93 3.51
C SER A 97 4.23 -22.52 3.72
N ILE A 98 3.36 -22.77 2.74
CA ILE A 98 1.92 -22.48 2.85
C ILE A 98 1.28 -23.19 4.05
N TYR A 99 1.52 -24.49 4.22
CA TYR A 99 0.98 -25.24 5.37
C TYR A 99 1.63 -24.91 6.72
N LEU A 100 2.78 -24.23 6.73
CA LEU A 100 3.47 -23.86 7.98
C LEU A 100 3.13 -22.44 8.43
N ASN A 101 3.24 -21.47 7.51
CA ASN A 101 3.18 -20.05 7.78
C ASN A 101 1.80 -19.43 7.46
N TYR A 102 1.02 -20.07 6.57
CA TYR A 102 -0.23 -19.54 6.04
C TYR A 102 -1.40 -20.53 6.25
N ARG A 103 -1.50 -21.08 7.45
CA ARG A 103 -2.42 -22.19 7.78
C ARG A 103 -3.89 -21.83 7.62
N ASP A 104 -4.24 -20.61 8.00
CA ASP A 104 -5.63 -20.14 8.07
C ASP A 104 -6.09 -19.47 6.76
N LEU A 105 -5.17 -19.27 5.82
CA LEU A 105 -5.47 -18.68 4.52
C LEU A 105 -6.02 -19.72 3.54
N THR A 106 -6.89 -19.25 2.66
CA THR A 106 -7.61 -20.04 1.66
C THR A 106 -7.35 -19.49 0.26
N TRP A 107 -7.94 -20.11 -0.76
CA TRP A 107 -7.81 -19.58 -2.13
C TRP A 107 -8.31 -18.13 -2.25
N LYS A 108 -9.28 -17.71 -1.42
CA LYS A 108 -9.82 -16.34 -1.43
C LYS A 108 -8.82 -15.27 -1.00
N ASP A 109 -7.79 -15.69 -0.27
CA ASP A 109 -6.73 -14.83 0.25
C ASP A 109 -5.50 -14.82 -0.69
N SER A 110 -5.61 -15.43 -1.87
CA SER A 110 -4.57 -15.37 -2.91
C SER A 110 -4.40 -13.94 -3.42
N ASP A 111 -3.18 -13.60 -3.83
CA ASP A 111 -2.85 -12.29 -4.42
C ASP A 111 -3.78 -11.97 -5.61
N ASP A 112 -4.15 -12.97 -6.42
CA ASP A 112 -5.08 -12.81 -7.54
C ASP A 112 -6.56 -12.68 -7.11
N ALA A 113 -6.96 -13.26 -5.97
CA ALA A 113 -8.34 -13.29 -5.51
C ALA A 113 -8.77 -11.99 -4.82
N ILE A 114 -7.81 -11.23 -4.28
CA ILE A 114 -8.02 -9.89 -3.72
C ILE A 114 -8.47 -8.90 -4.83
N HIS A 115 -8.09 -9.14 -6.09
CA HIS A 115 -8.56 -8.35 -7.24
C HIS A 115 -9.96 -8.73 -7.73
N LEU A 116 -10.42 -9.97 -7.51
CA LEU A 116 -11.75 -10.43 -7.94
C LEU A 116 -12.87 -9.98 -6.99
N ASN A 117 -12.60 -9.87 -5.69
CA ASN A 117 -13.62 -9.49 -4.70
C ASN A 117 -13.96 -7.98 -4.66
N LYS A 118 -13.13 -7.11 -5.26
CA LYS A 118 -13.50 -5.69 -5.45
C LYS A 118 -14.40 -5.45 -6.66
N ASN A 119 -14.48 -6.40 -7.60
CA ASN A 119 -15.16 -6.21 -8.88
C ASN A 119 -16.53 -6.89 -8.98
N ASN A 120 -17.02 -7.57 -7.92
CA ASN A 120 -18.30 -8.28 -7.93
C ASN A 120 -19.47 -7.47 -7.34
N LYS A 121 -19.64 -6.24 -7.82
CA LYS A 121 -20.97 -5.66 -8.00
C LYS A 121 -21.09 -5.25 -9.46
N GLU A 122 -21.96 -5.99 -10.14
CA GLU A 122 -22.59 -5.68 -11.44
C GLU A 122 -22.14 -6.50 -12.65
N GLN A 123 -23.00 -7.49 -12.90
CA GLN A 123 -23.62 -7.87 -14.17
C GLN A 123 -22.99 -9.00 -15.02
N ILE A 124 -23.76 -10.10 -15.00
CA ILE A 124 -23.76 -11.27 -15.86
C ILE A 124 -24.28 -10.88 -17.24
N ILE A 125 -23.54 -11.13 -18.32
CA ILE A 125 -24.09 -11.50 -19.65
C ILE A 125 -23.13 -12.51 -20.35
N PRO A 126 -23.62 -13.59 -21.01
CA PRO A 126 -22.82 -14.74 -21.45
C PRO A 126 -22.41 -14.73 -22.95
N ASN A 127 -21.38 -15.52 -23.27
CA ASN A 127 -20.95 -16.02 -24.61
C ASN A 127 -20.41 -14.95 -25.59
N SER A 128 -19.46 -15.21 -26.51
CA SER A 128 -18.93 -16.42 -27.13
C SER A 128 -17.73 -16.04 -28.03
N HIS A 129 -16.87 -17.03 -28.31
CA HIS A 129 -16.07 -17.26 -29.52
C HIS A 129 -14.56 -17.43 -29.33
N PHE A 130 -14.17 -18.69 -29.53
CA PHE A 130 -12.85 -19.21 -29.80
C PHE A 130 -12.40 -18.72 -31.18
N SER A 131 -11.19 -18.17 -31.27
CA SER A 131 -10.39 -18.24 -32.49
C SER A 131 -8.91 -18.21 -32.12
N SER A 132 -8.25 -19.28 -32.54
CA SER A 132 -6.83 -19.56 -32.45
C SER A 132 -6.05 -18.62 -33.37
N ASP A 133 -5.04 -17.91 -32.85
CA ASP A 133 -3.80 -17.68 -33.58
C ASP A 133 -2.66 -17.36 -32.61
N ASP A 134 -1.46 -17.74 -33.04
CA ASP A 134 -0.23 -17.88 -32.30
C ASP A 134 0.41 -16.53 -31.92
N THR A 135 1.25 -16.53 -30.90
CA THR A 135 2.20 -15.44 -30.56
C THR A 135 1.68 -14.20 -29.82
N GLN A 136 1.03 -14.34 -28.65
CA GLN A 136 1.08 -13.27 -27.63
C GLN A 136 1.38 -13.84 -26.25
N ARG A 137 2.53 -13.41 -25.71
CA ARG A 137 2.90 -13.62 -24.31
C ARG A 137 1.74 -13.10 -23.45
N LYS A 138 1.04 -14.02 -22.78
CA LYS A 138 0.06 -13.71 -21.73
C LYS A 138 0.78 -13.01 -20.58
N LEU A 139 0.91 -11.70 -20.67
CA LEU A 139 0.97 -10.82 -19.52
C LEU A 139 -0.47 -10.66 -19.05
N ASN A 140 -0.89 -11.51 -18.11
CA ASN A 140 -2.19 -11.41 -17.45
C ASN A 140 -2.18 -10.20 -16.50
N VAL A 141 -2.15 -8.99 -17.07
CA VAL A 141 -2.63 -7.80 -16.39
C VAL A 141 -3.66 -7.19 -17.32
N SER A 142 -4.93 -7.56 -17.10
CA SER A 142 -6.06 -7.02 -17.86
C SER A 142 -6.30 -5.58 -17.42
N TYR A 143 -5.39 -4.68 -17.77
CA TYR A 143 -5.68 -3.26 -17.73
C TYR A 143 -6.76 -2.98 -18.79
N ASP A 144 -7.84 -2.31 -18.40
CA ASP A 144 -8.82 -1.83 -19.38
C ASP A 144 -8.12 -0.81 -20.28
N LEU A 145 -8.04 -1.13 -21.56
CA LEU A 145 -7.42 -0.28 -22.58
C LEU A 145 -8.04 1.13 -22.58
N SER A 146 -9.32 1.26 -22.23
CA SER A 146 -10.02 2.55 -22.14
C SER A 146 -9.46 3.41 -21.01
N GLN A 147 -9.13 2.79 -19.87
CA GLN A 147 -8.49 3.46 -18.73
C GLN A 147 -7.06 3.85 -19.06
N LEU A 148 -6.31 2.99 -19.75
CA LEU A 148 -4.95 3.29 -20.18
C LEU A 148 -4.92 4.46 -21.18
N LYS A 149 -5.87 4.51 -22.13
CA LYS A 149 -6.02 5.63 -23.06
C LYS A 149 -6.37 6.94 -22.33
N SER A 150 -7.26 6.87 -21.35
CA SER A 150 -7.56 8.03 -20.50
C SER A 150 -6.35 8.49 -19.67
N LYS A 151 -5.48 7.56 -19.26
CA LYS A 151 -4.28 7.86 -18.47
C LYS A 151 -3.18 8.44 -19.36
N TYR A 152 -2.76 7.76 -20.42
CA TYR A 152 -1.61 8.16 -21.23
C TYR A 152 -1.95 9.11 -22.39
N GLY A 153 -3.23 9.40 -22.61
CA GLY A 153 -3.71 10.17 -23.76
C GLY A 153 -4.03 9.28 -24.95
N TYR A 154 -4.76 9.84 -25.92
CA TYR A 154 -5.18 9.13 -27.13
C TYR A 154 -4.17 9.32 -28.26
N GLY A 155 -3.98 8.31 -29.11
CA GLY A 155 -3.18 8.41 -30.34
C GLY A 155 -2.00 7.45 -30.44
N TYR A 156 -1.69 6.69 -29.39
CA TYR A 156 -0.70 5.62 -29.44
C TYR A 156 -1.30 4.28 -29.93
N PRO A 157 -0.47 3.37 -30.47
CA PRO A 157 -0.87 1.98 -30.73
C PRO A 157 -1.33 1.25 -29.47
N ASP A 158 -2.33 0.38 -29.60
CA ASP A 158 -2.97 -0.32 -28.47
C ASP A 158 -1.99 -1.19 -27.67
N ASP A 159 -1.03 -1.80 -28.35
CA ASP A 159 0.04 -2.62 -27.76
C ASP A 159 1.04 -1.78 -26.92
N GLU A 160 1.26 -0.52 -27.28
CA GLU A 160 2.19 0.35 -26.56
C GLU A 160 1.65 0.79 -25.20
N TYR A 161 0.32 0.93 -25.01
CA TYR A 161 -0.26 1.30 -23.71
C TYR A 161 0.08 0.30 -22.61
N TYR A 162 0.07 -1.00 -22.94
CA TYR A 162 0.45 -2.04 -21.98
C TYR A 162 1.93 -1.93 -21.60
N LEU A 163 2.80 -1.57 -22.56
CA LEU A 163 4.22 -1.34 -22.30
C LEU A 163 4.44 -0.09 -21.42
N PHE A 164 3.65 0.96 -21.62
CA PHE A 164 3.71 2.16 -20.76
C PHE A 164 3.32 1.82 -19.32
N GLU A 165 2.24 1.06 -19.12
CA GLU A 165 1.77 0.69 -17.79
C GLU A 165 2.73 -0.28 -17.10
N ASP A 166 3.25 -1.29 -17.80
CA ASP A 166 4.26 -2.20 -17.26
C ASP A 166 5.49 -1.42 -16.77
N LYS A 167 5.98 -0.48 -17.60
CA LYS A 167 7.13 0.37 -17.21
C LYS A 167 6.82 1.26 -16.02
N TYR A 168 5.61 1.81 -15.97
CA TYR A 168 5.14 2.65 -14.88
C TYR A 168 5.10 1.87 -13.57
N GLN A 169 4.53 0.66 -13.54
CA GLN A 169 4.47 -0.16 -12.33
C GLN A 169 5.85 -0.61 -11.85
N GLN A 170 6.75 -0.99 -12.78
CA GLN A 170 8.13 -1.35 -12.46
C GLN A 170 8.87 -0.23 -11.74
N LEU A 171 8.71 1.01 -12.22
CA LEU A 171 9.43 2.15 -11.68
C LEU A 171 8.73 2.78 -10.47
N LYS A 172 7.40 2.67 -10.37
CA LYS A 172 6.61 3.28 -9.28
C LYS A 172 7.06 2.83 -7.90
N THR A 173 7.47 1.56 -7.76
CA THR A 173 7.95 1.02 -6.48
C THR A 173 9.19 1.77 -5.95
N SER A 174 9.97 2.38 -6.84
CA SER A 174 11.23 3.06 -6.51
C SER A 174 11.08 4.57 -6.32
N PHE A 175 9.93 5.16 -6.66
CA PHE A 175 9.71 6.60 -6.61
C PHE A 175 8.55 6.96 -5.68
N GLN A 176 8.79 7.89 -4.75
CA GLN A 176 7.72 8.53 -4.00
C GLN A 176 7.18 9.70 -4.83
N LEU A 177 5.94 9.58 -5.33
CA LEU A 177 5.26 10.63 -6.08
C LEU A 177 4.43 11.45 -5.11
N LEU A 178 4.93 12.61 -4.67
CA LEU A 178 4.28 13.44 -3.64
C LEU A 178 3.12 14.30 -4.19
N THR A 179 3.23 14.77 -5.43
CA THR A 179 2.26 15.69 -6.03
C THR A 179 1.74 15.18 -7.36
N THR A 180 0.57 15.68 -7.78
CA THR A 180 -0.04 15.38 -9.09
C THR A 180 0.90 15.75 -10.24
N MET A 181 1.63 16.86 -10.13
CA MET A 181 2.64 17.26 -11.12
C MET A 181 3.78 16.22 -11.24
N HIS A 182 4.24 15.65 -10.12
CA HIS A 182 5.27 14.61 -10.17
C HIS A 182 4.73 13.33 -10.81
N GLU A 183 3.45 13.02 -10.61
CA GLU A 183 2.80 11.90 -11.29
C GLU A 183 2.69 12.12 -12.81
N GLU A 184 2.37 13.34 -13.26
CA GLU A 184 2.33 13.70 -14.68
C GLU A 184 3.71 13.59 -15.33
N TYR A 185 4.76 14.17 -14.71
CA TYR A 185 6.14 14.02 -15.18
C TYR A 185 6.59 12.55 -15.20
N PHE A 186 6.20 11.77 -14.20
CA PHE A 186 6.54 10.35 -14.15
C PHE A 186 5.81 9.54 -15.23
N ARG A 187 4.56 9.90 -15.54
CA ARG A 187 3.79 9.30 -16.64
C ARG A 187 4.46 9.58 -17.98
N GLU A 188 4.81 10.83 -18.24
CA GLU A 188 5.50 11.26 -19.46
C GLU A 188 6.88 10.59 -19.58
N PHE A 189 7.63 10.51 -18.47
CA PHE A 189 8.91 9.81 -18.43
C PHE A 189 8.79 8.35 -18.88
N CYS A 190 7.74 7.64 -18.42
CA CYS A 190 7.51 6.25 -18.79
C CYS A 190 7.22 6.10 -20.30
N VAL A 191 6.37 6.98 -20.85
CA VAL A 191 6.04 6.98 -22.29
C VAL A 191 7.30 7.21 -23.13
N ASN A 192 8.06 8.27 -22.82
CA ASN A 192 9.28 8.62 -23.56
C ASN A 192 10.33 7.50 -23.48
N LYS A 193 10.41 6.80 -22.33
CA LYS A 193 11.36 5.70 -22.15
C LYS A 193 11.01 4.45 -22.97
N VAL A 194 9.72 4.14 -23.08
CA VAL A 194 9.25 3.03 -23.92
C VAL A 194 9.47 3.37 -25.39
N LYS A 195 9.14 4.59 -25.83
CA LYS A 195 9.40 5.07 -27.20
C LYS A 195 10.89 5.04 -27.55
N GLU A 196 11.77 5.46 -26.64
CA GLU A 196 13.23 5.34 -26.81
C GLU A 196 13.65 3.88 -27.08
N THR A 197 13.10 2.94 -26.32
CA THR A 197 13.43 1.51 -26.44
C THR A 197 12.91 0.92 -27.74
N LEU A 198 11.69 1.29 -28.15
CA LEU A 198 11.10 0.88 -29.42
C LEU A 198 11.88 1.45 -30.62
N ALA A 199 12.30 2.71 -30.57
CA ALA A 199 13.11 3.34 -31.62
C ALA A 199 14.49 2.66 -31.76
N LYS A 200 15.12 2.31 -30.63
CA LYS A 200 16.38 1.52 -30.63
C LYS A 200 16.18 0.13 -31.23
N ALA A 201 15.08 -0.55 -30.87
CA ALA A 201 14.77 -1.89 -31.40
C ALA A 201 14.52 -1.87 -32.92
N LYS A 202 13.90 -0.79 -33.44
CA LYS A 202 13.69 -0.57 -34.88
C LYS A 202 14.95 -0.14 -35.64
N GLY A 203 16.07 0.09 -34.95
CA GLY A 203 17.32 0.58 -35.55
C GLY A 203 17.31 2.07 -35.93
N ASN A 204 16.31 2.84 -35.49
CA ASN A 204 16.24 4.28 -35.74
C ASN A 204 16.97 5.06 -34.64
N PHE A 205 18.30 5.14 -34.77
CA PHE A 205 19.15 5.78 -33.75
C PHE A 205 18.96 7.30 -33.63
N LYS A 206 18.46 7.97 -34.68
CA LYS A 206 18.21 9.41 -34.66
C LYS A 206 17.03 9.74 -33.75
N GLU A 207 15.90 9.08 -33.98
CA GLU A 207 14.69 9.22 -33.17
C GLU A 207 14.93 8.76 -31.73
N ALA A 208 15.69 7.68 -31.52
CA ALA A 208 16.07 7.23 -30.17
C ALA A 208 16.87 8.30 -29.40
N LYS A 209 17.68 9.11 -30.09
CA LYS A 209 18.46 10.19 -29.45
C LYS A 209 17.56 11.35 -29.03
N GLU A 210 16.52 11.66 -29.82
CA GLU A 210 15.52 12.69 -29.52
C GLU A 210 14.68 12.27 -28.29
N TRP A 211 14.16 11.03 -28.27
CA TRP A 211 13.46 10.50 -27.10
C TRP A 211 14.35 10.45 -25.86
N ALA A 212 15.62 10.09 -25.99
CA ALA A 212 16.57 10.09 -24.88
C ALA A 212 16.87 11.50 -24.32
N ALA A 213 16.78 12.55 -25.15
CA ALA A 213 16.87 13.93 -24.69
C ALA A 213 15.63 14.31 -23.87
N MET A 214 14.43 14.04 -24.39
CA MET A 214 13.18 14.28 -23.67
C MET A 214 13.11 13.54 -22.33
N VAL A 215 13.62 12.30 -22.26
CA VAL A 215 13.72 11.54 -21.01
C VAL A 215 14.60 12.27 -19.97
N LYS A 216 15.69 12.92 -20.39
CA LYS A 216 16.55 13.68 -19.46
C LYS A 216 15.86 14.95 -18.97
N ASP A 217 15.21 15.67 -19.87
CA ASP A 217 14.53 16.93 -19.55
C ASP A 217 13.36 16.69 -18.57
N VAL A 218 12.54 15.66 -18.82
CA VAL A 218 11.44 15.27 -17.92
C VAL A 218 11.95 14.76 -16.58
N ALA A 219 13.07 14.02 -16.56
CA ALA A 219 13.67 13.55 -15.31
C ALA A 219 14.20 14.69 -14.45
N GLU A 220 14.71 15.76 -15.07
CA GLU A 220 15.18 16.96 -14.37
C GLU A 220 14.01 17.83 -13.89
N ALA A 221 13.00 18.05 -14.73
CA ALA A 221 11.80 18.79 -14.38
C ALA A 221 11.01 18.12 -13.24
N GLY A 222 10.85 16.80 -13.30
CA GLY A 222 10.14 16.01 -12.29
C GLY A 222 10.98 15.59 -11.08
N LYS A 223 12.25 16.05 -10.97
CA LYS A 223 13.21 15.64 -9.92
C LYS A 223 13.30 14.12 -9.71
N LEU A 224 13.15 13.35 -10.79
CA LEU A 224 13.12 11.87 -10.76
C LEU A 224 14.52 11.25 -10.60
N LYS A 225 15.57 12.05 -10.37
CA LYS A 225 16.92 11.55 -10.08
C LYS A 225 17.10 11.41 -8.56
N PRO A 226 17.57 10.27 -8.03
CA PRO A 226 17.78 10.05 -6.60
C PRO A 226 18.67 11.10 -5.92
N SER A 227 19.58 11.74 -6.67
CA SER A 227 20.47 12.80 -6.18
C SER A 227 19.80 14.17 -6.03
N GLN A 228 18.57 14.34 -6.52
CA GLN A 228 17.84 15.61 -6.53
C GLN A 228 16.58 15.61 -5.67
N MET A 229 16.22 14.46 -5.07
CA MET A 229 15.20 14.38 -4.02
C MET A 229 15.73 15.13 -2.79
N SER A 230 15.06 16.20 -2.38
CA SER A 230 15.47 16.95 -1.19
C SER A 230 15.20 16.14 0.08
N LYS A 231 15.93 16.42 1.16
CA LYS A 231 15.68 15.78 2.47
C LYS A 231 14.23 15.97 2.95
N ALA A 232 13.59 17.07 2.54
CA ALA A 232 12.20 17.41 2.83
C ALA A 232 11.19 16.58 2.01
N ASP A 233 11.55 16.15 0.79
CA ASP A 233 10.72 15.28 -0.04
C ASP A 233 10.75 13.83 0.46
N LEU A 234 11.89 13.39 1.02
CA LEU A 234 12.05 12.07 1.63
C LEU A 234 11.35 11.92 2.99
N SER A 235 11.14 13.02 3.72
CA SER A 235 10.47 13.06 5.03
C SER A 235 8.97 13.33 4.95
N GLY A 236 8.40 13.50 3.74
CA GLY A 236 6.97 13.80 3.57
C GLY A 236 6.54 15.13 4.21
N GLY A 237 7.46 16.08 4.39
CA GLY A 237 7.19 17.37 5.03
C GLY A 237 7.02 17.31 6.56
N LEU A 238 7.32 16.20 7.22
CA LEU A 238 7.36 16.09 8.68
C LEU A 238 8.81 15.95 9.14
N ASP A 239 9.46 17.09 9.36
CA ASP A 239 10.91 17.11 9.60
C ASP A 239 11.28 16.78 11.05
N THR A 240 10.31 16.76 11.98
CA THR A 240 10.57 16.44 13.38
C THR A 240 9.40 15.72 14.05
N PHE A 241 9.72 14.83 14.99
CA PHE A 241 8.74 14.14 15.84
C PHE A 241 7.77 15.12 16.53
N GLY A 242 8.22 16.33 16.85
CA GLY A 242 7.38 17.40 17.40
C GLY A 242 6.28 17.90 16.45
N GLN A 243 6.54 17.95 15.14
CA GLN A 243 5.52 18.33 14.15
C GLN A 243 4.49 17.20 13.98
N LEU A 244 4.92 15.94 13.96
CA LEU A 244 4.01 14.79 13.93
C LEU A 244 3.11 14.77 15.18
N ALA A 245 3.69 14.97 16.37
CA ALA A 245 2.92 15.05 17.62
C ALA A 245 1.88 16.17 17.57
N ARG A 246 2.28 17.37 17.13
CA ARG A 246 1.35 18.51 17.00
C ARG A 246 0.23 18.26 16.00
N MET A 247 0.53 17.63 14.86
CA MET A 247 -0.48 17.34 13.83
C MET A 247 -1.47 16.26 14.29
N VAL A 248 -1.01 15.30 15.11
CA VAL A 248 -1.87 14.31 15.78
C VAL A 248 -2.72 14.95 16.88
N GLU A 249 -2.18 15.93 17.61
CA GLU A 249 -2.89 16.70 18.63
C GLU A 249 -3.94 17.66 18.04
N GLU A 250 -3.66 18.27 16.88
CA GLU A 250 -4.59 19.15 16.16
C GLU A 250 -5.72 18.36 15.45
N ASN A 251 -5.46 17.11 15.03
CA ASN A 251 -6.48 16.22 14.49
C ASN A 251 -7.35 15.60 15.61
N HIS A 252 -8.40 16.33 15.98
CA HIS A 252 -9.39 15.99 17.02
C HIS A 252 -10.06 14.61 16.89
N GLU A 253 -9.95 13.95 15.74
CA GLU A 253 -10.47 12.60 15.50
C GLU A 253 -9.61 11.49 16.13
N ILE A 254 -8.30 11.73 16.29
CA ILE A 254 -7.33 10.70 16.70
C ILE A 254 -7.13 10.71 18.22
N MET A 255 -7.14 11.89 18.84
CA MET A 255 -6.95 12.04 20.29
C MET A 255 -7.87 13.13 20.86
N PRO A 256 -8.62 12.86 21.94
CA PRO A 256 -9.34 13.91 22.65
C PRO A 256 -8.33 14.88 23.27
N LEU A 257 -8.53 16.19 23.05
CA LEU A 257 -7.75 17.24 23.72
C LEU A 257 -7.80 17.01 25.23
N LEU A 258 -6.62 16.89 25.83
CA LEU A 258 -6.49 16.85 27.27
C LEU A 258 -7.15 18.11 27.86
N PRO A 259 -7.91 17.99 28.97
CA PRO A 259 -8.51 19.15 29.62
C PRO A 259 -7.40 20.13 30.03
N HIS A 260 -7.43 21.32 29.44
CA HIS A 260 -6.51 22.38 29.81
C HIS A 260 -7.04 23.05 31.07
N PHE A 261 -6.25 23.03 32.15
CA PHE A 261 -6.53 23.83 33.34
C PHE A 261 -6.28 25.30 32.99
N THR A 262 -7.34 26.03 32.62
CA THR A 262 -7.26 27.46 32.28
C THR A 262 -7.29 28.36 33.51
N GLU A 263 -7.82 27.87 34.63
CA GLU A 263 -8.17 28.71 35.79
C GLU A 263 -7.13 28.68 36.93
N GLN A 264 -5.94 28.10 36.72
CA GLN A 264 -4.88 28.05 37.73
C GLN A 264 -3.65 28.86 37.29
N PRO A 265 -2.94 29.52 38.22
CA PRO A 265 -1.65 30.13 37.94
C PRO A 265 -0.70 29.08 37.36
N LYS A 266 -0.22 29.28 36.13
CA LYS A 266 0.58 28.28 35.42
C LYS A 266 2.04 28.32 35.87
N ASP A 267 2.53 29.50 36.26
CA ASP A 267 3.90 29.67 36.72
C ASP A 267 4.03 30.59 37.96
N LYS A 268 5.28 30.75 38.44
CA LYS A 268 5.59 31.62 39.59
C LYS A 268 5.31 33.09 39.31
N VAL A 269 5.36 33.51 38.05
CA VAL A 269 5.12 34.90 37.64
C VAL A 269 3.63 35.21 37.75
N ASP A 270 2.77 34.28 37.34
CA ASP A 270 1.31 34.38 37.50
C ASP A 270 0.90 34.54 38.97
N VAL A 271 1.49 33.74 39.86
CA VAL A 271 1.25 33.85 41.31
C VAL A 271 1.73 35.20 41.84
N THR A 272 2.91 35.66 41.39
CA THR A 272 3.48 36.94 41.82
C THR A 272 2.61 38.11 41.36
N LEU A 273 2.12 38.09 40.12
CA LEU A 273 1.21 39.08 39.58
C LEU A 273 -0.11 39.11 40.34
N TRP A 274 -0.68 37.93 40.65
CA TRP A 274 -1.91 37.84 41.44
C TRP A 274 -1.74 38.43 42.84
N CYS A 275 -0.67 38.08 43.55
CA CYS A 275 -0.35 38.65 44.86
C CYS A 275 -0.15 40.17 44.79
N PHE A 276 0.54 40.66 43.76
CA PHE A 276 0.77 42.09 43.57
C PHE A 276 -0.52 42.85 43.27
N ILE A 277 -1.40 42.31 42.43
CA ILE A 277 -2.70 42.90 42.11
C ILE A 277 -3.56 42.98 43.38
N ASN A 278 -3.63 41.90 44.17
CA ASN A 278 -4.38 41.91 45.42
C ASN A 278 -3.79 42.87 46.46
N TYR A 279 -2.46 42.98 46.55
CA TYR A 279 -1.81 43.99 47.38
C TYR A 279 -2.22 45.42 46.99
N VAL A 280 -2.24 45.73 45.70
CA VAL A 280 -2.67 47.06 45.20
C VAL A 280 -4.16 47.31 45.45
N ARG A 281 -5.01 46.27 45.38
CA ARG A 281 -6.44 46.36 45.66
C ARG A 281 -6.71 46.62 47.14
N ASP A 282 -5.98 45.95 48.02
CA ASP A 282 -6.04 46.16 49.47
C ASP A 282 -5.67 47.61 49.84
N LEU A 283 -4.58 48.14 49.25
CA LEU A 283 -4.19 49.55 49.41
C LEU A 283 -5.30 50.54 48.97
N LYS A 284 -6.18 50.13 48.04
CA LYS A 284 -7.31 50.92 47.55
C LYS A 284 -8.63 50.62 48.29
N GLY A 285 -8.62 49.74 49.29
CA GLY A 285 -9.82 49.30 50.02
C GLY A 285 -10.79 48.47 49.17
N LEU A 286 -10.31 47.86 48.09
CA LEU A 286 -11.09 46.99 47.22
C LEU A 286 -10.98 45.54 47.69
N PRO A 287 -12.03 44.71 47.50
CA PRO A 287 -11.97 43.30 47.84
C PRO A 287 -10.93 42.57 46.99
N GLU A 288 -10.33 41.52 47.54
CA GLU A 288 -9.43 40.62 46.82
C GLU A 288 -10.10 40.07 45.55
N CYS A 289 -9.31 39.97 44.47
CA CYS A 289 -9.76 39.38 43.22
C CYS A 289 -9.32 37.92 43.11
N GLU A 290 -10.16 37.12 42.48
CA GLU A 290 -9.83 35.74 42.14
C GLU A 290 -8.96 35.71 40.88
N TYR A 291 -8.09 34.71 40.76
CA TYR A 291 -7.21 34.59 39.59
C TYR A 291 -7.98 34.51 38.26
N LYS A 292 -9.20 33.96 38.29
CA LYS A 292 -10.11 33.90 37.13
C LYS A 292 -10.44 35.28 36.55
N GLU A 293 -10.58 36.30 37.40
CA GLU A 293 -10.89 37.66 36.97
C GLU A 293 -9.71 38.31 36.25
N ILE A 294 -8.48 37.97 36.67
CA ILE A 294 -7.24 38.41 36.03
C ILE A 294 -7.10 37.74 34.66
N TYR A 295 -7.36 36.43 34.58
CA TYR A 295 -7.27 35.68 33.33
C TYR A 295 -8.29 36.17 32.30
N ALA A 296 -9.54 36.42 32.72
CA ALA A 296 -10.58 36.98 31.85
C ALA A 296 -10.20 38.38 31.31
N PHE A 297 -9.50 39.18 32.12
CA PHE A 297 -8.97 40.48 31.67
C PHE A 297 -7.90 40.31 30.60
N TYR A 298 -7.00 39.33 30.73
CA TYR A 298 -5.98 39.05 29.71
C TYR A 298 -6.59 38.58 28.39
N ASP A 299 -7.57 37.67 28.41
CA ASP A 299 -8.26 37.22 27.20
C ASP A 299 -8.91 38.39 26.46
N LYS A 300 -9.56 39.29 27.20
CA LYS A 300 -10.13 40.51 26.63
C LYS A 300 -9.06 41.41 26.02
N LYS A 301 -7.93 41.62 26.70
CA LYS A 301 -6.82 42.43 26.18
C LYS A 301 -6.15 41.83 24.95
N LYS A 302 -6.07 40.51 24.89
CA LYS A 302 -5.58 39.78 23.71
C LYS A 302 -6.52 40.01 22.52
N GLN A 303 -7.83 39.87 22.72
CA GLN A 303 -8.82 40.15 21.67
C GLN A 303 -8.78 41.61 21.20
N ASP A 304 -8.68 42.57 22.12
CA ASP A 304 -8.53 43.99 21.78
C ASP A 304 -7.28 44.21 20.90
N TYR A 305 -6.14 43.59 21.26
CA TYR A 305 -4.89 43.70 20.48
C TYR A 305 -4.99 43.05 19.09
N GLU A 306 -5.58 41.86 19.00
CA GLU A 306 -5.78 41.16 17.73
C GLU A 306 -6.69 41.97 16.78
N SER A 307 -7.76 42.58 17.31
CA SER A 307 -8.67 43.43 16.54
C SER A 307 -7.99 44.71 16.01
N GLN A 308 -7.11 45.32 16.80
CA GLN A 308 -6.33 46.49 16.36
C GLN A 308 -5.32 46.13 15.26
N MET A 309 -4.73 44.93 15.30
CA MET A 309 -3.82 44.45 14.27
C MET A 309 -4.53 44.09 12.96
N SER A 310 -5.76 43.56 13.03
CA SER A 310 -6.56 43.31 11.82
C SER A 310 -7.02 44.61 11.14
N ASP A 311 -7.38 45.64 11.92
CA ASP A 311 -7.78 46.94 11.38
C ASP A 311 -6.59 47.71 10.77
N SER A 312 -5.37 47.50 11.28
CA SER A 312 -4.15 48.10 10.75
C SER A 312 -3.74 47.55 9.38
N SER A 313 -4.36 46.44 8.93
CA SER A 313 -4.05 45.76 7.68
C SER A 313 -4.93 46.18 6.48
N PHE A 314 -5.91 47.09 6.68
CA PHE A 314 -6.83 47.56 5.63
C PHE A 314 -6.71 49.07 5.31
N GLY A 315 -5.62 49.73 5.72
CA GLY A 315 -5.48 51.19 5.64
C GLY A 315 -4.45 51.74 4.64
N ASN A 316 -3.90 50.94 3.72
CA ASN A 316 -2.96 51.44 2.71
C ASN A 316 -3.25 50.83 1.34
N GLU A 317 -4.14 51.47 0.58
CA GLU A 317 -4.14 51.53 -0.89
C GLU A 317 -5.35 52.41 -1.31
N GLU A 318 -5.21 53.73 -1.14
CA GLU A 318 -5.88 54.66 -2.04
C GLU A 318 -4.88 55.01 -3.14
N ASP A 319 -5.18 54.48 -4.33
CA ASP A 319 -4.50 54.72 -5.59
C ASP A 319 -4.45 56.22 -5.92
N ASP A 320 -3.27 56.83 -5.83
CA ASP A 320 -3.00 58.14 -6.43
C ASP A 320 -2.29 57.93 -7.78
N VAL A 321 -3.08 57.61 -8.82
CA VAL A 321 -2.65 57.69 -10.21
C VAL A 321 -3.22 58.97 -10.81
N SER A 322 -2.50 60.08 -10.64
CA SER A 322 -2.56 61.21 -11.58
C SER A 322 -1.25 62.01 -11.56
N GLY A 323 -0.54 62.00 -12.69
CA GLY A 323 0.70 62.75 -12.91
C GLY A 323 1.36 62.38 -14.23
#